data_AF-A0A535BJE1-F1
#
_entry.id   AF-A0A535BJE1-F1
#
_cell.length_a   1.000
_cell.length_b   1.000
_cell.length_c   1.000
_cell.angle_alpha   90.00
_cell.angle_beta   90.00
_cell.angle_gamma   90.00
#
_symmetry.space_group_name_H-M   'P 1'
#
loop_
_entity.id
_entity.type
_entity.pdbx_description
1 polymer ?
#
loop_
_entity_poly.entity_id
_entity_poly.type
_entity_poly.pdbx_seq_one_letter_code
_entity_poly.pdbx_strand_id
1 'polypeptide(L)'
;MRRRALGTVCVIALLLSLVPARAHAIDGASDKIDPALLALMTANPAALRPVIVEMQPPPSTATGTPNLARASDALDLLRTYGRAVGGLAIIDSAAGFADANGINAISLVPAVAYIHYDDTVLASIDPLPTPTPLPTPTPLALPTPTPLLPTPTPLLPTPTPLPSPPVTTPPASIAPLPTPTPTPTLIPTPSPTPAPTLPPTPSPTPDPSVAPTPSPTIAPAPTVLPSVSPAATTTSPSPTPSPTPLSAPTSYPAVYPVVVGASALWTEGVRGRGVSVAVLDSGVAPDADLANRIIASVNFADPRSAADPGGHGTHVAGIVAGDGTRSDGEFVGVAPQANIVDVRVLDSKGAGRLSSVIRG
;
A
#
# COMPACT_ATOMS: atom_id res chain seq x y z
N MET A 1 8.81 -43.49 -90.93
CA MET A 1 8.96 -42.01 -91.01
C MET A 1 8.49 -41.39 -89.70
N ARG A 2 9.14 -40.31 -89.23
CA ARG A 2 8.73 -39.57 -88.04
C ARG A 2 7.51 -38.70 -88.33
N ARG A 3 6.62 -38.49 -87.35
CA ARG A 3 6.14 -37.17 -86.91
C ARG A 3 5.75 -37.24 -85.43
N ARG A 4 6.23 -36.29 -84.64
CA ARG A 4 5.88 -36.12 -83.22
C ARG A 4 4.64 -35.24 -83.13
N ALA A 5 3.72 -35.56 -82.23
CA ALA A 5 2.69 -34.63 -81.78
C ALA A 5 2.89 -34.39 -80.28
N LEU A 6 3.06 -33.12 -79.90
CA LEU A 6 3.20 -32.63 -78.55
C LEU A 6 1.79 -32.46 -77.95
N GLY A 7 1.54 -32.79 -76.68
CA GLY A 7 0.17 -32.77 -76.15
C GLY A 7 0.01 -33.02 -74.64
N THR A 8 0.56 -32.11 -73.84
CA THR A 8 0.01 -31.69 -72.53
C THR A 8 -0.39 -32.77 -71.50
N VAL A 9 0.53 -33.04 -70.56
CA VAL A 9 0.18 -33.65 -69.27
C VAL A 9 -0.74 -32.71 -68.50
N CYS A 10 -1.95 -33.16 -68.19
CA CYS A 10 -2.89 -32.40 -67.36
C CYS A 10 -2.52 -32.58 -65.88
N VAL A 11 -1.68 -31.67 -65.36
CA VAL A 11 -1.42 -31.58 -63.92
C VAL A 11 -2.66 -31.01 -63.25
N ILE A 12 -3.40 -31.86 -62.53
CA ILE A 12 -4.49 -31.42 -61.65
C ILE A 12 -3.83 -30.72 -60.45
N ALA A 13 -3.60 -29.42 -60.59
CA ALA A 13 -3.21 -28.56 -59.49
C ALA A 13 -4.42 -28.42 -58.56
N LEU A 14 -4.38 -29.12 -57.42
CA LEU A 14 -5.34 -28.94 -56.34
C LEU A 14 -5.12 -27.55 -55.73
N LEU A 15 -5.78 -26.54 -56.30
CA LEU A 15 -5.86 -25.19 -55.76
C LEU A 15 -6.61 -25.23 -54.43
N LEU A 16 -5.87 -25.46 -53.34
CA LEU A 16 -6.31 -25.06 -52.01
C LEU A 16 -6.49 -23.54 -52.03
N SER A 17 -7.73 -23.10 -52.23
CA SER A 17 -8.11 -21.73 -51.97
C SER A 17 -7.89 -21.45 -50.49
N LEU A 18 -6.85 -20.68 -50.18
CA LEU A 18 -6.71 -20.00 -48.89
C LEU A 18 -7.84 -18.96 -48.78
N VAL A 19 -9.04 -19.45 -48.48
CA VAL A 19 -10.05 -18.64 -47.81
C VAL A 19 -9.44 -18.34 -46.44
N PRO A 20 -9.16 -17.06 -46.09
CA PRO A 20 -8.79 -16.75 -44.72
C PRO A 20 -9.94 -17.23 -43.85
N ALA A 21 -9.67 -18.15 -42.94
CA ALA A 21 -10.65 -18.64 -42.00
C ALA A 21 -11.11 -17.44 -41.15
N ARG A 22 -12.23 -16.84 -41.55
CA ARG A 22 -12.94 -15.86 -40.75
C ARG A 22 -13.29 -16.62 -39.48
N ALA A 23 -12.61 -16.30 -38.38
CA ALA A 23 -12.92 -16.86 -37.08
C ALA A 23 -14.40 -16.58 -36.84
N HIS A 24 -15.23 -17.61 -36.95
CA HIS A 24 -16.60 -17.54 -36.49
C HIS A 24 -16.49 -17.41 -34.98
N ALA A 25 -16.57 -16.17 -34.49
CA ALA A 25 -16.94 -15.92 -33.12
C ALA A 25 -18.24 -16.71 -32.90
N ILE A 26 -18.16 -17.72 -32.03
CA ILE A 26 -19.34 -18.46 -31.62
C ILE A 26 -20.10 -17.48 -30.73
N ASP A 27 -21.33 -17.12 -31.11
CA ASP A 27 -22.14 -15.97 -30.66
C ASP A 27 -22.52 -15.94 -29.15
N GLY A 28 -21.80 -16.67 -28.30
CA GLY A 28 -21.86 -16.58 -26.83
C GLY A 28 -20.52 -16.78 -26.13
N ALA A 29 -19.40 -16.89 -26.86
CA ALA A 29 -18.05 -17.01 -26.30
C ALA A 29 -17.46 -15.64 -25.88
N SER A 30 -17.88 -14.56 -26.55
CA SER A 30 -17.57 -13.17 -26.19
C SER A 30 -18.29 -12.68 -24.95
N ASP A 31 -19.52 -13.15 -24.73
CA ASP A 31 -20.45 -12.59 -23.73
C ASP A 31 -20.01 -12.88 -22.29
N LYS A 32 -19.14 -13.87 -22.12
CA LYS A 32 -18.47 -14.21 -20.85
C LYS A 32 -17.14 -13.49 -20.64
N ILE A 33 -16.71 -12.64 -21.56
CA ILE A 33 -15.40 -11.98 -21.51
C ILE A 33 -15.62 -10.49 -21.24
N ASP A 34 -14.87 -9.94 -20.29
CA ASP A 34 -14.83 -8.51 -20.00
C ASP A 34 -14.61 -7.68 -21.30
N PRO A 35 -15.44 -6.66 -21.62
CA PRO A 35 -15.29 -5.86 -22.82
C PRO A 35 -13.93 -5.15 -22.95
N ALA A 36 -13.32 -4.73 -21.83
CA ALA A 36 -11.97 -4.17 -21.82
C ALA A 36 -10.94 -5.25 -22.16
N LEU A 37 -11.08 -6.46 -21.59
CA LEU A 37 -10.24 -7.61 -21.94
C LEU A 37 -10.37 -7.97 -23.43
N LEU A 38 -11.58 -7.95 -23.99
CA LEU A 38 -11.84 -8.25 -25.40
C LEU A 38 -11.17 -7.22 -26.35
N ALA A 39 -11.22 -5.93 -26.01
CA ALA A 39 -10.51 -4.88 -26.73
C ALA A 39 -8.97 -5.09 -26.65
N LEU A 40 -8.47 -5.45 -25.46
CA LEU A 40 -7.06 -5.73 -25.21
C LEU A 40 -6.57 -7.01 -25.92
N MET A 41 -7.39 -8.05 -26.04
CA MET A 41 -7.14 -9.25 -26.85
C MET A 41 -7.05 -8.90 -28.33
N THR A 42 -7.95 -8.05 -28.83
CA THR A 42 -7.96 -7.60 -30.23
C THR A 42 -6.70 -6.78 -30.57
N ALA A 43 -6.25 -5.92 -29.65
CA ALA A 43 -5.08 -5.07 -29.86
C ALA A 43 -3.74 -5.84 -29.85
N ASN A 44 -3.62 -6.92 -29.07
CA ASN A 44 -2.45 -7.80 -29.09
C ASN A 44 -2.85 -9.24 -28.66
N PRO A 45 -3.19 -10.13 -29.61
CA PRO A 45 -3.71 -11.46 -29.30
C PRO A 45 -2.74 -12.39 -28.57
N ALA A 46 -1.43 -12.21 -28.77
CA ALA A 46 -0.39 -13.05 -28.17
C ALA A 46 0.10 -12.55 -26.80
N ALA A 47 -0.39 -11.39 -26.33
CA ALA A 47 -0.04 -10.88 -25.01
C ALA A 47 -0.78 -11.67 -23.92
N LEU A 48 -0.03 -12.24 -22.98
CA LEU A 48 -0.59 -12.78 -21.74
C LEU A 48 -1.25 -11.65 -20.93
N ARG A 49 -2.59 -11.68 -20.85
CA ARG A 49 -3.39 -10.77 -20.04
C ARG A 49 -3.66 -11.40 -18.67
N PRO A 50 -3.60 -10.62 -17.58
CA PRO A 50 -4.08 -11.09 -16.28
C PRO A 50 -5.60 -11.23 -16.28
N VAL A 51 -6.11 -12.31 -15.70
CA VAL A 51 -7.53 -12.65 -15.69
C VAL A 51 -7.95 -13.29 -14.37
N ILE A 52 -9.20 -13.06 -13.99
CA ILE A 52 -9.92 -13.87 -12.99
C ILE A 52 -10.98 -14.67 -13.74
N VAL A 53 -10.89 -16.00 -13.69
CA VAL A 53 -11.86 -16.93 -14.27
C VAL A 53 -12.86 -17.30 -13.18
N GLU A 54 -14.08 -16.82 -13.31
CA GLU A 54 -15.20 -17.10 -12.41
C GLU A 54 -15.98 -18.32 -12.90
N MET A 55 -16.23 -19.27 -12.00
CA MET A 55 -17.02 -20.46 -12.29
C MET A 55 -18.47 -20.27 -11.89
N GLN A 56 -19.38 -20.97 -12.56
CA GLN A 56 -20.80 -20.98 -12.22
C GLN A 56 -21.01 -21.42 -10.76
N PRO A 57 -21.77 -20.64 -9.96
CA PRO A 57 -22.05 -20.96 -8.57
C PRO A 57 -22.58 -22.40 -8.40
N PRO A 58 -22.31 -23.04 -7.24
CA PRO A 58 -22.88 -24.35 -6.97
C PRO A 58 -24.42 -24.30 -6.98
N PRO A 59 -25.10 -25.37 -7.42
CA PRO A 59 -26.53 -25.51 -7.16
C PRO A 59 -26.76 -25.47 -5.64
N SER A 60 -27.90 -24.92 -5.21
CA SER A 60 -28.23 -24.65 -3.80
C SER A 60 -28.28 -25.89 -2.87
N THR A 61 -28.09 -27.08 -3.42
CA THR A 61 -28.04 -28.36 -2.72
C THR A 61 -26.63 -28.94 -2.55
N ALA A 62 -25.58 -28.23 -2.96
CA ALA A 62 -24.19 -28.70 -2.86
C ALA A 62 -23.73 -28.80 -1.39
N THR A 63 -23.40 -30.02 -0.95
CA THR A 63 -22.80 -30.30 0.36
C THR A 63 -21.28 -30.42 0.26
N GLY A 64 -20.54 -29.65 1.06
CA GLY A 64 -19.07 -29.66 1.12
C GLY A 64 -18.49 -28.24 1.20
N THR A 65 -17.27 -28.06 0.67
CA THR A 65 -16.67 -26.74 0.39
C THR A 65 -16.69 -26.46 -1.12
N PRO A 66 -17.88 -26.28 -1.75
CA PRO A 66 -18.01 -26.21 -3.20
C PRO A 66 -17.10 -25.15 -3.83
N ASN A 67 -16.90 -24.02 -3.14
CA ASN A 67 -16.10 -22.91 -3.62
C ASN A 67 -14.61 -23.25 -3.76
N LEU A 68 -14.07 -24.13 -2.90
CA LEU A 68 -12.67 -24.58 -3.01
C LEU A 68 -12.48 -25.54 -4.20
N ALA A 69 -13.47 -26.40 -4.46
CA ALA A 69 -13.48 -27.25 -5.64
C ALA A 69 -13.59 -26.39 -6.92
N ARG A 70 -14.51 -25.42 -6.97
CA ARG A 70 -14.66 -24.46 -8.08
C ARG A 70 -13.39 -23.65 -8.35
N ALA A 71 -12.76 -23.12 -7.30
CA ALA A 71 -11.48 -22.43 -7.43
C ALA A 71 -10.34 -23.35 -7.92
N SER A 72 -10.43 -24.66 -7.66
CA SER A 72 -9.49 -25.66 -8.21
C SER A 72 -9.80 -25.97 -9.68
N ASP A 73 -11.07 -26.15 -10.05
CA ASP A 73 -11.52 -26.33 -11.45
C ASP A 73 -11.03 -25.16 -12.32
N ALA A 74 -11.24 -23.92 -11.87
CA ALA A 74 -10.77 -22.71 -12.55
C ALA A 74 -9.23 -22.64 -12.67
N LEU A 75 -8.52 -23.12 -11.65
CA LEU A 75 -7.06 -23.17 -11.64
C LEU A 75 -6.54 -24.18 -12.67
N ASP A 76 -7.23 -25.31 -12.86
CA ASP A 76 -6.90 -26.33 -13.86
C ASP A 76 -7.19 -25.85 -15.29
N LEU A 77 -8.25 -25.05 -15.50
CA LEU A 77 -8.46 -24.34 -16.77
C LEU A 77 -7.28 -23.39 -17.07
N LEU A 78 -6.83 -22.61 -16.09
CA LEU A 78 -5.68 -21.71 -16.23
C LEU A 78 -4.32 -22.44 -16.33
N ARG A 79 -4.19 -23.67 -15.84
CA ARG A 79 -3.02 -24.54 -16.09
C ARG A 79 -3.01 -25.10 -17.50
N THR A 80 -4.20 -25.35 -18.07
CA THR A 80 -4.37 -25.95 -19.41
C THR A 80 -4.25 -24.92 -20.53
N TYR A 81 -4.84 -23.74 -20.33
CA TYR A 81 -5.01 -22.71 -21.37
C TYR A 81 -4.24 -21.41 -21.10
N GLY A 82 -3.34 -21.39 -20.12
CA GLY A 82 -2.59 -20.19 -19.76
C GLY A 82 -1.53 -20.45 -18.70
N ARG A 83 -1.47 -19.56 -17.70
CA ARG A 83 -0.58 -19.64 -16.55
C ARG A 83 -1.33 -19.29 -15.26
N ALA A 84 -1.73 -20.33 -14.53
CA ALA A 84 -2.31 -20.23 -13.19
C ALA A 84 -1.43 -19.45 -12.20
N VAL A 85 -2.06 -18.64 -11.33
CA VAL A 85 -1.42 -17.93 -10.21
C VAL A 85 -1.96 -18.42 -8.86
N GLY A 86 -3.28 -18.59 -8.71
CA GLY A 86 -3.89 -19.14 -7.50
C GLY A 86 -5.42 -19.17 -7.54
N GLY A 87 -6.01 -20.09 -6.77
CA GLY A 87 -7.46 -20.17 -6.57
C GLY A 87 -7.96 -19.06 -5.63
N LEU A 88 -9.15 -18.53 -5.93
CA LEU A 88 -9.86 -17.49 -5.19
C LEU A 88 -11.18 -18.07 -4.66
N ALA A 89 -11.07 -18.94 -3.65
CA ALA A 89 -12.19 -19.74 -3.13
C ALA A 89 -13.29 -18.94 -2.41
N ILE A 90 -13.15 -17.63 -2.23
CA ILE A 90 -14.23 -16.77 -1.72
C ILE A 90 -15.26 -16.48 -2.84
N ILE A 91 -14.83 -16.50 -4.10
CA ILE A 91 -15.62 -16.07 -5.28
C ILE A 91 -15.66 -17.15 -6.38
N ASP A 92 -15.58 -18.44 -6.03
CA ASP A 92 -15.64 -19.57 -6.98
C ASP A 92 -14.66 -19.49 -8.17
N SER A 93 -13.56 -18.74 -8.03
CA SER A 93 -12.72 -18.32 -9.16
C SER A 93 -11.27 -18.78 -9.04
N ALA A 94 -10.47 -18.57 -10.09
CA ALA A 94 -9.01 -18.56 -10.01
C ALA A 94 -8.40 -17.40 -10.80
N ALA A 95 -7.28 -16.90 -10.32
CA ALA A 95 -6.48 -15.88 -10.97
C ALA A 95 -5.31 -16.50 -11.76
N GLY A 96 -4.99 -15.89 -12.90
CA GLY A 96 -3.89 -16.30 -13.74
C GLY A 96 -3.61 -15.33 -14.87
N PHE A 97 -2.86 -15.80 -15.87
CA PHE A 97 -2.62 -15.10 -17.11
C PHE A 97 -2.98 -15.98 -18.30
N ALA A 98 -3.60 -15.43 -19.34
CA ALA A 98 -3.90 -16.15 -20.58
C ALA A 98 -3.77 -15.22 -21.80
N ASP A 99 -3.44 -15.77 -22.96
CA ASP A 99 -3.47 -15.03 -24.23
C ASP A 99 -4.89 -15.07 -24.83
N ALA A 100 -5.11 -14.44 -25.99
CA ALA A 100 -6.45 -14.42 -26.58
C ALA A 100 -6.97 -15.83 -26.95
N ASN A 101 -6.08 -16.77 -27.31
CA ASN A 101 -6.48 -18.14 -27.62
C ASN A 101 -6.92 -18.87 -26.34
N GLY A 102 -6.15 -18.71 -25.26
CA GLY A 102 -6.45 -19.26 -23.95
C GLY A 102 -7.75 -18.72 -23.36
N ILE A 103 -7.97 -17.41 -23.41
CA ILE A 103 -9.21 -16.78 -22.93
C ILE A 103 -10.42 -17.29 -23.71
N ASN A 104 -10.33 -17.38 -25.04
CA ASN A 104 -11.40 -17.94 -25.87
C ASN A 104 -11.64 -19.44 -25.59
N ALA A 105 -10.60 -20.22 -25.33
CA ALA A 105 -10.75 -21.64 -24.97
C ALA A 105 -11.44 -21.80 -23.60
N ILE A 106 -11.12 -20.94 -22.63
CA ILE A 106 -11.74 -20.92 -21.30
C ILE A 106 -13.21 -20.48 -21.38
N SER A 107 -13.57 -19.46 -22.17
CA SER A 107 -14.96 -18.97 -22.23
C SER A 107 -15.93 -19.99 -22.83
N LEU A 108 -15.45 -20.86 -23.73
CA LEU A 108 -16.21 -21.98 -24.29
C LEU A 108 -16.55 -23.07 -23.26
N VAL A 109 -15.91 -23.09 -22.08
CA VAL A 109 -16.23 -24.07 -21.02
C VAL A 109 -17.61 -23.73 -20.41
N PRO A 110 -18.59 -24.65 -20.41
CA PRO A 110 -19.93 -24.35 -19.90
C PRO A 110 -19.96 -23.95 -18.42
N ALA A 111 -19.04 -24.50 -17.62
CA ALA A 111 -18.92 -24.22 -16.19
C ALA A 111 -18.28 -22.86 -15.85
N VAL A 112 -17.69 -22.14 -16.83
CA VAL A 112 -17.20 -20.77 -16.62
C VAL A 112 -18.40 -19.81 -16.72
N ALA A 113 -18.55 -18.97 -15.70
CA ALA A 113 -19.53 -17.90 -15.65
C ALA A 113 -19.01 -16.65 -16.39
N TYR A 114 -17.83 -16.17 -16.01
CA TYR A 114 -17.25 -14.95 -16.56
C TYR A 114 -15.72 -14.97 -16.50
N ILE A 115 -15.07 -14.15 -17.33
CA ILE A 115 -13.63 -13.92 -17.35
C ILE A 115 -13.41 -12.42 -17.21
N HIS A 116 -13.10 -12.00 -15.99
CA HIS A 116 -12.84 -10.61 -15.63
C HIS A 116 -11.42 -10.22 -16.03
N TYR A 117 -11.23 -8.95 -16.40
CA TYR A 117 -9.88 -8.39 -16.47
C TYR A 117 -9.34 -8.15 -15.06
N ASP A 118 -8.26 -8.82 -14.69
CA ASP A 118 -7.58 -8.58 -13.41
C ASP A 118 -6.66 -7.37 -13.54
N ASP A 119 -7.24 -6.17 -13.49
CA ASP A 119 -6.49 -4.93 -13.60
C ASP A 119 -5.70 -4.63 -12.32
N THR A 120 -4.66 -3.80 -12.46
CA THR A 120 -3.88 -3.33 -11.33
C THR A 120 -4.51 -2.05 -10.77
N VAL A 121 -5.14 -2.15 -9.61
CA VAL A 121 -5.67 -1.01 -8.87
C VAL A 121 -4.52 -0.30 -8.17
N LEU A 122 -4.43 1.01 -8.34
CA LEU A 122 -3.56 1.87 -7.54
C LEU A 122 -4.31 2.30 -6.28
N ALA A 123 -3.63 2.35 -5.13
CA ALA A 123 -4.13 3.12 -4.00
C ALA A 123 -4.32 4.57 -4.44
N SER A 124 -5.57 4.98 -4.69
CA SER A 124 -5.87 6.34 -5.09
C SER A 124 -5.63 7.26 -3.91
N ILE A 125 -4.49 7.96 -3.93
CA ILE A 125 -4.47 9.34 -3.46
C ILE A 125 -5.33 10.17 -4.42
N ASP A 126 -6.65 10.01 -4.29
CA ASP A 126 -7.57 11.08 -4.61
C ASP A 126 -6.99 12.31 -3.91
N PRO A 127 -6.69 13.41 -4.63
CA PRO A 127 -6.16 14.60 -3.99
C PRO A 127 -7.19 14.99 -2.93
N LEU A 128 -6.76 14.95 -1.66
CA LEU A 128 -7.59 15.26 -0.49
C LEU A 128 -8.49 16.43 -0.89
N PRO A 129 -9.83 16.26 -0.92
CA PRO A 129 -10.72 17.22 -1.56
C PRO A 129 -10.39 18.58 -0.99
N THR A 130 -9.84 19.47 -1.83
CA THR A 130 -9.14 20.69 -1.40
C THR A 130 -9.96 21.31 -0.29
N PRO A 131 -9.45 21.34 0.96
CA PRO A 131 -10.29 21.55 2.13
C PRO A 131 -11.07 22.82 1.87
N THR A 132 -12.39 22.68 1.72
CA THR A 132 -13.24 23.78 1.26
C THR A 132 -12.93 24.93 2.19
N PRO A 133 -12.42 26.07 1.69
CA PRO A 133 -11.78 27.06 2.54
C PRO A 133 -12.78 27.41 3.63
N LEU A 134 -12.44 27.07 4.87
CA LEU A 134 -13.29 27.29 6.03
C LEU A 134 -13.77 28.73 5.90
N PRO A 135 -15.09 28.99 5.85
CA PRO A 135 -15.61 30.32 5.51
C PRO A 135 -14.89 31.31 6.40
N THR A 136 -14.12 32.21 5.78
CA THR A 136 -13.25 33.16 6.49
C THR A 136 -14.08 33.73 7.62
N PRO A 137 -13.72 33.49 8.90
CA PRO A 137 -14.58 33.85 10.00
C PRO A 137 -14.85 35.34 9.87
N THR A 138 -16.11 35.69 9.57
CA THR A 138 -16.51 37.09 9.42
C THR A 138 -15.97 37.80 10.65
N PRO A 139 -15.08 38.79 10.50
CA PRO A 139 -14.39 39.35 11.65
C PRO A 139 -15.46 39.80 12.63
N LEU A 140 -15.48 39.18 13.82
CA LEU A 140 -16.42 39.56 14.86
C LEU A 140 -16.25 41.07 15.03
N ALA A 141 -17.36 41.80 14.89
CA ALA A 141 -17.33 43.24 15.07
C ALA A 141 -16.64 43.52 16.41
N LEU A 142 -15.52 44.26 16.36
CA LEU A 142 -14.73 44.61 17.53
C LEU A 142 -15.71 45.11 18.59
N PRO A 143 -15.78 44.50 19.79
CA PRO A 143 -16.78 44.88 20.77
C PRO A 143 -16.61 46.36 21.06
N THR A 144 -17.65 47.15 20.78
CA THR A 144 -17.65 48.59 21.03
C THR A 144 -17.20 48.81 22.47
N PRO A 145 -16.11 49.56 22.71
CA PRO A 145 -15.59 49.72 24.06
C PRO A 145 -16.69 50.32 24.94
N THR A 146 -17.07 49.57 25.98
CA THR A 146 -18.09 50.01 26.93
C THR A 146 -17.62 51.33 27.53
N PRO A 147 -18.44 52.41 27.50
CA PRO A 147 -18.00 53.70 28.00
C PRO A 147 -17.63 53.57 29.48
N LEU A 148 -16.36 53.81 29.79
CA LEU A 148 -15.87 53.83 31.16
C LEU A 148 -16.61 54.93 31.93
N LEU A 149 -17.26 54.55 33.03
CA LEU A 149 -17.89 55.49 33.94
C LEU A 149 -16.83 56.48 34.45
N PRO A 150 -17.06 57.80 34.47
CA PRO A 150 -16.04 58.76 34.86
C PRO A 150 -15.58 58.52 36.29
N THR A 151 -14.28 58.27 36.44
CA THR A 151 -13.63 58.19 37.76
C THR A 151 -13.61 59.59 38.38
N PRO A 152 -14.01 59.77 39.65
CA PRO A 152 -14.08 61.08 40.28
C PRO A 152 -12.69 61.70 40.45
N THR A 153 -12.54 62.96 40.03
CA THR A 153 -11.29 63.71 40.05
C THR A 153 -10.79 63.97 41.47
N PRO A 154 -9.57 63.53 41.87
CA PRO A 154 -8.94 63.98 43.10
C PRO A 154 -8.46 65.43 42.97
N LEU A 155 -8.69 66.24 44.01
CA LEU A 155 -8.30 67.65 44.03
C LEU A 155 -6.78 67.82 44.20
N LEU A 156 -6.20 68.74 43.43
CA LEU A 156 -4.77 69.05 43.41
C LEU A 156 -4.34 69.90 44.62
N PRO A 157 -3.31 69.51 45.40
CA PRO A 157 -2.66 70.41 46.35
C PRO A 157 -1.63 71.34 45.69
N THR A 158 -1.57 72.58 46.18
CA THR A 158 -0.81 73.73 45.67
C THR A 158 0.73 73.53 45.66
N PRO A 159 1.46 74.02 44.62
CA PRO A 159 2.92 73.89 44.55
C PRO A 159 3.69 74.84 45.50
N THR A 160 4.86 74.41 45.95
CA THR A 160 5.83 75.19 46.73
C THR A 160 6.96 75.73 45.82
N PRO A 161 7.43 76.99 45.95
CA PRO A 161 8.38 77.58 45.01
C PRO A 161 9.85 77.16 45.21
N LEU A 162 10.61 77.16 44.11
CA LEU A 162 12.05 76.83 44.02
C LEU A 162 12.93 78.10 44.02
N PRO A 163 14.10 78.12 44.70
CA PRO A 163 15.07 79.23 44.62
C PRO A 163 16.06 79.16 43.43
N SER A 164 16.76 80.28 43.19
CA SER A 164 17.34 80.70 41.89
C SER A 164 18.83 80.36 41.60
N PRO A 165 19.34 80.61 40.35
CA PRO A 165 20.61 80.08 39.83
C PRO A 165 21.80 81.09 39.71
N PRO A 166 23.01 80.59 39.35
CA PRO A 166 24.02 81.29 38.52
C PRO A 166 24.66 80.38 37.41
N VAL A 167 25.43 80.81 36.39
CA VAL A 167 25.51 82.07 35.59
C VAL A 167 26.38 81.86 34.30
N THR A 168 25.89 82.23 33.09
CA THR A 168 26.65 82.50 31.81
C THR A 168 27.43 81.34 31.11
N THR A 169 27.72 81.31 29.80
CA THR A 169 27.97 82.36 28.75
C THR A 169 27.43 82.01 27.33
N PRO A 170 27.34 82.98 26.39
CA PRO A 170 26.90 82.79 24.98
C PRO A 170 28.03 83.08 23.93
N PRO A 171 27.77 83.20 22.61
CA PRO A 171 27.32 82.17 21.66
C PRO A 171 28.21 82.09 20.39
N ALA A 172 27.92 81.18 19.46
CA ALA A 172 28.31 81.31 18.04
C ALA A 172 27.22 80.73 17.11
N SER A 173 26.93 81.41 16.00
CA SER A 173 25.85 81.12 15.06
C SER A 173 26.41 80.80 13.68
N ILE A 174 26.03 79.69 13.03
CA ILE A 174 26.05 79.51 11.56
C ILE A 174 24.94 78.53 11.07
N ALA A 175 24.12 79.03 10.13
CA ALA A 175 23.34 78.39 9.04
C ALA A 175 22.43 77.13 9.24
N PRO A 176 21.29 77.04 8.50
CA PRO A 176 20.40 75.87 8.50
C PRO A 176 20.88 74.74 7.56
N LEU A 177 20.61 73.49 7.94
CA LEU A 177 20.87 72.28 7.15
C LEU A 177 19.66 71.94 6.24
N PRO A 178 19.85 71.48 4.99
CA PRO A 178 18.76 71.27 4.04
C PRO A 178 17.91 70.02 4.29
N THR A 179 16.68 70.07 3.76
CA THR A 179 15.65 69.02 3.78
C THR A 179 16.11 67.69 3.15
N PRO A 180 15.79 66.51 3.72
CA PRO A 180 16.18 65.23 3.16
C PRO A 180 15.43 64.87 1.85
N THR A 181 16.19 64.47 0.84
CA THR A 181 15.71 63.90 -0.43
C THR A 181 15.10 62.50 -0.22
N PRO A 182 13.99 62.12 -0.90
CA PRO A 182 13.41 60.78 -0.76
C PRO A 182 14.30 59.67 -1.32
N THR A 183 14.38 58.57 -0.58
CA THR A 183 15.12 57.34 -0.92
C THR A 183 14.52 56.64 -2.15
N PRO A 184 15.32 56.14 -3.12
CA PRO A 184 14.80 55.41 -4.27
C PRO A 184 14.31 54.00 -3.89
N THR A 185 13.11 53.64 -4.35
CA THR A 185 12.56 52.28 -4.23
C THR A 185 13.32 51.31 -5.13
N LEU A 186 13.88 50.24 -4.56
CA LEU A 186 14.51 49.16 -5.33
C LEU A 186 13.46 48.31 -6.04
N ILE A 187 13.56 48.20 -7.37
CA ILE A 187 12.81 47.23 -8.16
C ILE A 187 13.50 45.86 -7.99
N PRO A 188 12.78 44.78 -7.63
CA PRO A 188 13.39 43.48 -7.46
C PRO A 188 13.86 42.89 -8.80
N THR A 189 15.13 42.53 -8.87
CA THR A 189 15.72 41.78 -9.99
C THR A 189 15.13 40.36 -10.04
N PRO A 190 14.74 39.83 -11.22
CA PRO A 190 14.29 38.45 -11.32
C PRO A 190 15.44 37.47 -10.98
N SER A 191 15.11 36.44 -10.20
CA SER A 191 16.04 35.36 -9.84
C SER A 191 16.49 34.58 -11.08
N PRO A 192 17.77 34.18 -11.21
CA PRO A 192 18.24 33.44 -12.38
C PRO A 192 17.63 32.04 -12.44
N THR A 193 17.09 31.69 -13.60
CA THR A 193 16.63 30.33 -13.93
C THR A 193 17.82 29.35 -13.91
N PRO A 194 17.79 28.26 -13.12
CA PRO A 194 18.84 27.25 -13.16
C PRO A 194 18.86 26.53 -14.52
N ALA A 195 20.06 26.34 -15.08
CA ALA A 195 20.26 25.61 -16.32
C ALA A 195 19.99 24.09 -16.14
N PRO A 196 19.50 23.39 -17.17
CA PRO A 196 19.21 21.95 -17.07
C PRO A 196 20.50 21.15 -16.83
N THR A 197 20.55 20.43 -15.71
CA THR A 197 21.63 19.48 -15.42
C THR A 197 21.42 18.20 -16.24
N LEU A 198 22.39 17.84 -17.07
CA LEU A 198 22.37 16.58 -17.81
C LEU A 198 22.56 15.39 -16.85
N PRO A 199 21.86 14.25 -17.06
CA PRO A 199 22.04 13.06 -16.23
C PRO A 199 23.45 12.48 -16.41
N PRO A 200 24.04 11.88 -15.35
CA PRO A 200 25.39 11.33 -15.41
C PRO A 200 25.46 10.10 -16.32
N THR A 201 26.48 10.05 -17.18
CA THR A 201 26.79 8.88 -18.00
C THR A 201 27.18 7.69 -17.10
N PRO A 202 26.57 6.50 -17.27
CA PRO A 202 26.95 5.33 -16.48
C PRO A 202 28.37 4.86 -16.85
N SER A 203 29.18 4.59 -15.82
CA SER A 203 30.51 3.99 -15.97
C SER A 203 30.38 2.51 -16.39
N PRO A 204 31.25 1.97 -17.27
CA PRO A 204 31.16 0.57 -17.68
C PRO A 204 31.46 -0.40 -16.53
N THR A 205 30.51 -1.27 -16.24
CA THR A 205 30.66 -2.38 -15.28
C THR A 205 31.57 -3.47 -15.86
N PRO A 206 32.55 -4.00 -15.10
CA PRO A 206 33.36 -5.14 -15.56
C PRO A 206 32.54 -6.44 -15.62
N ASP A 207 32.87 -7.27 -16.60
CA ASP A 207 32.19 -8.53 -16.95
C ASP A 207 32.41 -9.62 -15.88
N PRO A 208 31.37 -10.30 -15.35
CA PRO A 208 31.52 -11.32 -14.34
C PRO A 208 32.02 -12.66 -14.91
N SER A 209 33.27 -13.01 -14.58
CA SER A 209 33.85 -14.33 -14.85
C SER A 209 33.05 -15.45 -14.14
N VAL A 210 32.52 -16.40 -14.91
CA VAL A 210 31.70 -17.51 -14.40
C VAL A 210 32.58 -18.63 -13.85
N ALA A 211 32.54 -18.85 -12.53
CA ALA A 211 33.06 -20.07 -11.92
C ALA A 211 32.04 -21.22 -12.06
N PRO A 212 32.45 -22.46 -12.40
CA PRO A 212 31.52 -23.57 -12.60
C PRO A 212 30.95 -24.11 -11.29
N THR A 213 29.64 -24.34 -11.28
CA THR A 213 28.87 -24.88 -10.14
C THR A 213 29.20 -26.35 -9.87
N PRO A 214 29.43 -26.76 -8.60
CA PRO A 214 29.52 -28.19 -8.24
C PRO A 214 28.14 -28.88 -8.30
N SER A 215 28.14 -30.14 -8.71
CA SER A 215 26.94 -30.98 -8.90
C SER A 215 26.24 -31.31 -7.57
N PRO A 216 24.89 -31.42 -7.51
CA PRO A 216 24.18 -31.69 -6.26
C PRO A 216 24.45 -33.10 -5.72
N THR A 217 24.73 -33.18 -4.42
CA THR A 217 24.86 -34.45 -3.68
C THR A 217 23.47 -34.94 -3.26
N ILE A 218 23.17 -36.22 -3.50
CA ILE A 218 21.91 -36.85 -3.10
C ILE A 218 21.87 -37.01 -1.56
N ALA A 219 20.79 -36.54 -0.94
CA ALA A 219 20.56 -36.68 0.49
C ALA A 219 20.22 -38.14 0.88
N PRO A 220 20.68 -38.66 2.03
CA PRO A 220 20.37 -40.01 2.48
C PRO A 220 18.93 -40.14 3.01
N ALA A 221 18.40 -41.36 2.95
CA ALA A 221 17.06 -41.72 3.39
C ALA A 221 16.87 -41.59 4.92
N PRO A 222 15.62 -41.39 5.41
CA PRO A 222 15.35 -41.20 6.84
C PRO A 222 15.52 -42.48 7.66
N THR A 223 16.25 -42.37 8.77
CA THR A 223 16.43 -43.44 9.76
C THR A 223 15.19 -43.64 10.63
N VAL A 224 14.74 -44.89 10.80
CA VAL A 224 13.63 -45.24 11.70
C VAL A 224 14.04 -45.11 13.16
N LEU A 225 13.24 -44.40 13.95
CA LEU A 225 13.44 -44.21 15.39
C LEU A 225 12.84 -45.38 16.20
N PRO A 226 13.54 -45.98 17.18
CA PRO A 226 12.97 -47.03 18.01
C PRO A 226 12.00 -46.48 19.06
N SER A 227 10.91 -47.22 19.30
CA SER A 227 9.96 -46.91 20.37
C SER A 227 10.52 -47.31 21.73
N VAL A 228 10.53 -46.38 22.70
CA VAL A 228 10.73 -46.67 24.12
C VAL A 228 9.69 -45.92 24.96
N SER A 229 8.89 -46.69 25.71
CA SER A 229 8.13 -46.19 26.86
C SER A 229 9.04 -46.30 28.09
N PRO A 230 8.92 -45.39 29.08
CA PRO A 230 8.33 -45.86 30.33
C PRO A 230 7.54 -44.83 31.17
N ALA A 231 6.63 -45.40 31.97
CA ALA A 231 6.25 -45.03 33.35
C ALA A 231 5.92 -43.56 33.72
N ALA A 232 4.70 -43.37 34.23
CA ALA A 232 4.31 -42.15 34.94
C ALA A 232 4.84 -42.14 36.39
N THR A 233 5.42 -41.02 36.81
CA THR A 233 5.67 -40.69 38.22
C THR A 233 5.07 -39.34 38.56
N THR A 234 4.19 -39.32 39.57
CA THR A 234 3.47 -38.13 40.04
C THR A 234 4.31 -37.31 41.01
N THR A 235 4.60 -36.05 40.68
CA THR A 235 5.11 -35.06 41.64
C THR A 235 4.35 -33.73 41.50
N SER A 236 3.79 -33.25 42.60
CA SER A 236 3.00 -32.01 42.66
C SER A 236 3.87 -30.77 42.38
N PRO A 237 3.42 -29.80 41.59
CA PRO A 237 4.09 -28.50 41.48
C PRO A 237 3.85 -27.63 42.72
N SER A 238 4.87 -26.84 43.07
CA SER A 238 4.84 -25.81 44.12
C SER A 238 4.05 -24.57 43.66
N PRO A 239 3.43 -23.78 44.55
CA PRO A 239 2.73 -22.55 44.15
C PRO A 239 3.70 -21.52 43.54
N THR A 240 3.33 -21.05 42.35
CA THR A 240 4.03 -19.99 41.60
C THR A 240 3.87 -18.63 42.31
N PRO A 241 4.91 -17.77 42.40
CA PRO A 241 4.75 -16.43 42.94
C PRO A 241 3.84 -15.57 42.05
N SER A 242 2.93 -14.83 42.69
CA SER A 242 2.05 -13.87 42.03
C SER A 242 2.86 -12.75 41.38
N PRO A 243 2.57 -12.34 40.13
CA PRO A 243 3.27 -11.23 39.51
C PRO A 243 2.96 -9.92 40.23
N THR A 244 4.00 -9.14 40.52
CA THR A 244 3.90 -7.76 41.02
C THR A 244 3.13 -6.90 40.00
N PRO A 245 2.14 -6.08 40.40
CA PRO A 245 1.47 -5.19 39.47
C PRO A 245 2.48 -4.19 38.88
N LEU A 246 2.57 -4.16 37.55
CA LEU A 246 3.42 -3.21 36.83
C LEU A 246 2.83 -1.81 36.98
N SER A 247 3.59 -0.87 37.54
CA SER A 247 3.16 0.53 37.69
C SER A 247 2.79 1.14 36.33
N ALA A 248 1.68 1.88 36.29
CA ALA A 248 1.25 2.57 35.08
C ALA A 248 2.27 3.67 34.68
N PRO A 249 2.57 3.83 33.38
CA PRO A 249 3.54 4.83 32.91
C PRO A 249 3.04 6.27 33.08
N THR A 250 3.95 7.18 33.39
CA THR A 250 3.69 8.60 33.69
C THR A 250 3.86 9.55 32.50
N SER A 251 3.95 9.02 31.28
CA SER A 251 3.86 9.82 30.05
C SER A 251 2.49 9.57 29.41
N TYR A 252 1.80 10.63 28.99
CA TYR A 252 0.65 10.44 28.11
C TYR A 252 1.18 9.95 26.76
N PRO A 253 0.78 8.76 26.29
CA PRO A 253 1.19 8.26 24.98
C PRO A 253 0.63 9.15 23.87
N ALA A 254 0.97 8.86 22.61
CA ALA A 254 0.46 9.54 21.42
C ALA A 254 -1.01 9.94 21.55
N VAL A 255 -1.42 11.05 20.94
CA VAL A 255 -2.78 11.59 21.13
C VAL A 255 -3.88 10.58 20.74
N TYR A 256 -3.62 9.66 19.80
CA TYR A 256 -4.64 8.80 19.23
C TYR A 256 -5.19 7.66 20.15
N PRO A 257 -4.41 6.86 20.90
CA PRO A 257 -4.98 5.82 21.76
C PRO A 257 -5.78 6.40 22.94
N VAL A 258 -5.49 7.65 23.33
CA VAL A 258 -6.31 8.42 24.28
C VAL A 258 -7.62 8.84 23.64
N VAL A 259 -7.58 9.45 22.45
CA VAL A 259 -8.79 9.92 21.74
C VAL A 259 -9.75 8.77 21.38
N VAL A 260 -9.25 7.59 21.02
CA VAL A 260 -10.10 6.41 20.73
C VAL A 260 -10.46 5.59 21.97
N GLY A 261 -10.05 6.01 23.18
CA GLY A 261 -10.37 5.36 24.45
C GLY A 261 -9.59 4.08 24.77
N ALA A 262 -8.63 3.68 23.92
CA ALA A 262 -7.79 2.50 24.14
C ALA A 262 -6.96 2.60 25.44
N SER A 263 -6.46 3.80 25.77
CA SER A 263 -5.68 4.01 27.00
C SER A 263 -6.46 3.70 28.28
N ALA A 264 -7.79 3.87 28.29
CA ALA A 264 -8.63 3.49 29.43
C ALA A 264 -8.65 1.96 29.59
N LEU A 265 -8.93 1.23 28.50
CA LEU A 265 -8.93 -0.24 28.46
C LEU A 265 -7.57 -0.84 28.86
N TRP A 266 -6.47 -0.15 28.57
CA TRP A 266 -5.13 -0.56 29.00
C TRP A 266 -4.95 -0.51 30.53
N THR A 267 -5.64 0.38 31.25
CA THR A 267 -5.61 0.40 32.73
C THR A 267 -6.34 -0.81 33.33
N GLU A 268 -7.33 -1.34 32.61
CA GLU A 268 -8.04 -2.60 32.92
C GLU A 268 -7.26 -3.85 32.45
N GLY A 269 -6.08 -3.68 31.85
CA GLY A 269 -5.21 -4.75 31.34
C GLY A 269 -5.54 -5.22 29.92
N VAL A 270 -6.59 -4.68 29.29
CA VAL A 270 -7.03 -5.06 27.94
C VAL A 270 -6.14 -4.39 26.88
N ARG A 271 -5.07 -5.08 26.47
CA ARG A 271 -4.06 -4.58 25.51
C ARG A 271 -3.98 -5.38 24.19
N GLY A 272 -4.96 -6.23 23.90
CA GLY A 272 -4.99 -7.07 22.68
C GLY A 272 -4.27 -8.42 22.78
N ARG A 273 -3.77 -8.82 23.96
CA ARG A 273 -3.10 -10.12 24.16
C ARG A 273 -3.96 -11.28 23.67
N GLY A 274 -3.40 -12.11 22.79
CA GLY A 274 -4.07 -13.28 22.21
C GLY A 274 -4.96 -12.98 21.00
N VAL A 275 -5.17 -11.70 20.67
CA VAL A 275 -5.79 -11.27 19.42
C VAL A 275 -4.72 -11.21 18.32
N SER A 276 -5.08 -11.59 17.11
CA SER A 276 -4.23 -11.43 15.93
C SER A 276 -4.96 -10.57 14.89
N VAL A 277 -4.27 -9.59 14.31
CA VAL A 277 -4.82 -8.68 13.29
C VAL A 277 -4.07 -8.92 11.98
N ALA A 278 -4.81 -9.21 10.92
CA ALA A 278 -4.23 -9.30 9.58
C ALA A 278 -4.11 -7.90 8.96
N VAL A 279 -2.92 -7.56 8.47
CA VAL A 279 -2.62 -6.29 7.81
C VAL A 279 -2.49 -6.57 6.31
N LEU A 280 -3.54 -6.27 5.56
CA LEU A 280 -3.62 -6.45 4.10
C LEU A 280 -3.11 -5.19 3.40
N ASP A 281 -1.80 -5.11 3.13
CA ASP A 281 -1.14 -3.86 2.73
C ASP A 281 0.12 -4.09 1.84
N SER A 282 1.08 -3.15 1.80
CA SER A 282 2.40 -3.25 1.17
C SER A 282 3.36 -4.22 1.87
N GLY A 283 2.91 -4.83 2.97
CA GLY A 283 3.62 -5.77 3.83
C GLY A 283 4.00 -5.16 5.18
N VAL A 284 4.63 -5.94 6.07
CA VAL A 284 5.10 -5.46 7.38
C VAL A 284 6.58 -5.81 7.59
N ALA A 285 7.43 -4.79 7.68
CA ALA A 285 8.84 -4.97 7.99
C ALA A 285 9.04 -5.42 9.45
N PRO A 286 10.05 -6.26 9.74
CA PRO A 286 10.46 -6.55 11.11
C PRO A 286 10.90 -5.26 11.83
N ASP A 287 10.18 -4.88 12.88
CA ASP A 287 10.47 -3.71 13.70
C ASP A 287 10.51 -4.07 15.19
N ALA A 288 11.32 -3.35 15.97
CA ALA A 288 11.47 -3.58 17.40
C ALA A 288 10.17 -3.29 18.18
N ASP A 289 9.34 -2.33 17.73
CA ASP A 289 8.04 -2.04 18.34
C ASP A 289 7.01 -3.15 18.13
N LEU A 290 7.24 -4.04 17.15
CA LEU A 290 6.43 -5.25 16.92
C LEU A 290 7.09 -6.52 17.48
N ALA A 291 8.39 -6.46 17.79
CA ALA A 291 9.18 -7.57 18.33
C ALA A 291 8.91 -8.90 17.57
N ASN A 292 8.63 -9.98 18.30
CA ASN A 292 8.29 -11.29 17.72
C ASN A 292 6.77 -11.46 17.49
N ARG A 293 5.99 -10.36 17.39
CA ARG A 293 4.52 -10.42 17.25
C ARG A 293 4.03 -10.43 15.80
N ILE A 294 4.93 -10.29 14.81
CA ILE A 294 4.63 -10.68 13.42
C ILE A 294 4.67 -12.22 13.37
N ILE A 295 3.54 -12.88 13.59
CA ILE A 295 3.47 -14.33 13.82
C ILE A 295 3.35 -15.16 12.53
N ALA A 296 2.97 -14.52 11.42
CA ALA A 296 2.88 -15.11 10.10
C ALA A 296 3.05 -14.00 9.04
N SER A 297 3.57 -14.37 7.87
CA SER A 297 3.70 -13.49 6.71
C SER A 297 3.37 -14.27 5.43
N VAL A 298 2.65 -13.64 4.52
CA VAL A 298 2.38 -14.15 3.16
C VAL A 298 2.41 -13.00 2.16
N ASN A 299 2.93 -13.25 0.95
CA ASN A 299 3.11 -12.22 -0.07
C ASN A 299 2.47 -12.66 -1.40
N PHE A 300 1.43 -11.91 -1.80
CA PHE A 300 0.67 -12.07 -3.04
C PHE A 300 0.91 -10.93 -4.04
N ALA A 301 1.81 -9.98 -3.73
CA ALA A 301 2.14 -8.83 -4.58
C ALA A 301 3.37 -9.08 -5.46
N ASP A 302 4.53 -9.39 -4.86
CA ASP A 302 5.75 -9.80 -5.60
C ASP A 302 6.62 -10.74 -4.75
N PRO A 303 6.75 -12.03 -5.11
CA PRO A 303 7.52 -13.01 -4.35
C PRO A 303 9.04 -12.77 -4.36
N ARG A 304 9.55 -11.74 -5.05
CA ARG A 304 10.98 -11.36 -5.06
C ARG A 304 11.33 -10.22 -4.11
N SER A 305 10.33 -9.62 -3.46
CA SER A 305 10.48 -8.37 -2.72
C SER A 305 10.65 -8.62 -1.21
N ALA A 306 11.42 -7.75 -0.53
CA ALA A 306 11.54 -7.74 0.94
C ALA A 306 10.18 -7.42 1.60
N ALA A 307 10.01 -7.70 2.89
CA ALA A 307 8.72 -7.69 3.59
C ALA A 307 7.85 -6.46 3.26
N ASP A 308 8.31 -5.24 3.58
CA ASP A 308 7.62 -3.99 3.21
C ASP A 308 8.58 -2.95 2.59
N PRO A 309 8.60 -2.83 1.25
CA PRO A 309 9.38 -1.81 0.55
C PRO A 309 8.66 -0.45 0.45
N GLY A 310 7.37 -0.38 0.78
CA GLY A 310 6.56 0.85 0.73
C GLY A 310 6.52 1.60 2.07
N GLY A 311 6.68 0.88 3.18
CA GLY A 311 6.63 1.41 4.55
C GLY A 311 5.21 1.65 5.09
N HIS A 312 4.18 1.62 4.23
CA HIS A 312 2.80 1.91 4.60
C HIS A 312 2.22 0.84 5.51
N GLY A 313 2.32 -0.44 5.13
CA GLY A 313 1.85 -1.55 5.97
C GLY A 313 2.60 -1.66 7.31
N THR A 314 3.89 -1.35 7.35
CA THR A 314 4.64 -1.26 8.61
C THR A 314 4.13 -0.13 9.51
N HIS A 315 3.83 1.04 8.95
CA HIS A 315 3.23 2.16 9.68
C HIS A 315 1.83 1.83 10.20
N VAL A 316 0.98 1.17 9.38
CA VAL A 316 -0.33 0.66 9.80
C VAL A 316 -0.19 -0.36 10.93
N ALA A 317 0.73 -1.32 10.82
CA ALA A 317 0.98 -2.31 11.86
C ALA A 317 1.47 -1.67 13.18
N GLY A 318 2.26 -0.60 13.11
CA GLY A 318 2.67 0.21 14.27
C GLY A 318 1.47 0.84 14.98
N ILE A 319 0.57 1.49 14.23
CA ILE A 319 -0.68 2.06 14.79
C ILE A 319 -1.55 0.98 15.44
N VAL A 320 -1.58 -0.23 14.88
CA VAL A 320 -2.36 -1.35 15.44
C VAL A 320 -1.73 -1.92 16.71
N ALA A 321 -0.45 -2.31 16.66
CA ALA A 321 0.16 -3.18 17.67
C ALA A 321 1.60 -2.82 18.10
N GLY A 322 2.13 -1.66 17.71
CA GLY A 322 3.41 -1.16 18.21
C GLY A 322 3.38 -1.02 19.73
N ASP A 323 4.40 -1.50 20.45
CA ASP A 323 4.51 -1.33 21.91
C ASP A 323 5.23 -0.03 22.32
N GLY A 324 5.79 0.70 21.35
CA GLY A 324 6.48 1.97 21.55
C GLY A 324 7.88 1.83 22.17
N THR A 325 8.48 0.64 22.15
CA THR A 325 9.84 0.37 22.68
C THR A 325 10.91 1.30 22.11
N ARG A 326 10.82 1.68 20.82
CA ARG A 326 11.75 2.58 20.13
C ARG A 326 11.61 4.05 20.51
N SER A 327 10.53 4.41 21.20
CA SER A 327 10.13 5.78 21.50
C SER A 327 9.78 6.00 22.98
N ASP A 328 10.28 5.14 23.88
CA ASP A 328 9.97 5.17 25.32
C ASP A 328 8.46 5.24 25.65
N GLY A 329 7.63 4.62 24.81
CA GLY A 329 6.16 4.60 24.92
C GLY A 329 5.43 5.77 24.24
N GLU A 330 6.11 6.72 23.58
CA GLU A 330 5.46 7.83 22.86
C GLU A 330 4.54 7.32 21.73
N PHE A 331 5.03 6.47 20.82
CA PHE A 331 4.29 5.97 19.65
C PHE A 331 3.69 4.57 19.84
N VAL A 332 3.10 4.30 21.00
CA VAL A 332 2.40 3.04 21.28
C VAL A 332 1.08 2.92 20.50
N GLY A 333 0.88 1.76 19.86
CA GLY A 333 -0.30 1.35 19.08
C GLY A 333 -1.55 1.10 19.92
N VAL A 334 -2.71 0.98 19.27
CA VAL A 334 -4.03 0.78 19.92
C VAL A 334 -4.10 -0.50 20.76
N ALA A 335 -3.47 -1.57 20.30
CA ALA A 335 -3.48 -2.91 20.91
C ALA A 335 -2.04 -3.46 21.02
N PRO A 336 -1.19 -2.92 21.92
CA PRO A 336 0.26 -3.16 21.92
C PRO A 336 0.68 -4.58 22.29
N GLN A 337 -0.25 -5.47 22.66
CA GLN A 337 0.00 -6.89 22.90
C GLN A 337 -0.69 -7.81 21.88
N ALA A 338 -1.30 -7.25 20.83
CA ALA A 338 -1.82 -8.02 19.72
C ALA A 338 -0.69 -8.57 18.82
N ASN A 339 -0.99 -9.68 18.14
CA ASN A 339 -0.16 -10.20 17.07
C ASN A 339 -0.54 -9.57 15.73
N ILE A 340 0.44 -9.47 14.83
CA ILE A 340 0.25 -9.08 13.44
C ILE A 340 0.41 -10.31 12.55
N VAL A 341 -0.51 -10.46 11.60
CA VAL A 341 -0.36 -11.35 10.44
C VAL A 341 -0.12 -10.46 9.23
N ASP A 342 1.06 -10.55 8.65
CA ASP A 342 1.47 -9.79 7.49
C ASP A 342 0.89 -10.41 6.22
N VAL A 343 -0.02 -9.71 5.53
CA VAL A 343 -0.69 -10.19 4.32
C VAL A 343 -0.41 -9.20 3.19
N ARG A 344 0.74 -9.32 2.56
CA ARG A 344 1.13 -8.38 1.52
C ARG A 344 0.35 -8.60 0.23
N VAL A 345 -0.49 -7.64 -0.12
CA VAL A 345 -1.32 -7.61 -1.35
C VAL A 345 -0.97 -6.44 -2.28
N LEU A 346 -0.19 -5.47 -1.80
CA LEU A 346 0.29 -4.30 -2.57
C LEU A 346 1.81 -4.32 -2.81
N ASP A 347 2.24 -3.66 -3.89
CA ASP A 347 3.64 -3.44 -4.23
C ASP A 347 4.24 -2.21 -3.51
N SER A 348 5.49 -1.85 -3.83
CA SER A 348 6.20 -0.71 -3.22
C SER A 348 5.61 0.67 -3.56
N LYS A 349 4.60 0.74 -4.44
CA LYS A 349 3.91 1.97 -4.85
C LYS A 349 2.45 1.98 -4.37
N GLY A 350 2.04 1.00 -3.56
CA GLY A 350 0.64 0.83 -3.18
C GLY A 350 -0.24 0.31 -4.33
N ALA A 351 0.35 -0.31 -5.36
CA ALA A 351 -0.40 -0.91 -6.46
C ALA A 351 -0.66 -2.40 -6.18
N GLY A 352 -1.89 -2.86 -6.41
CA GLY A 352 -2.28 -4.25 -6.17
C GLY A 352 -3.22 -4.76 -7.26
N ARG A 353 -3.19 -6.07 -7.49
CA ARG A 353 -4.20 -6.72 -8.35
C ARG A 353 -5.44 -7.00 -7.53
N LEU A 354 -6.62 -6.91 -8.14
CA LEU A 354 -7.86 -7.33 -7.46
C LEU A 354 -7.74 -8.79 -6.99
N SER A 355 -7.13 -9.65 -7.81
CA SER A 355 -6.81 -11.04 -7.46
C SER A 355 -5.87 -11.18 -6.25
N SER A 356 -4.88 -10.30 -6.09
CA SER A 356 -3.97 -10.31 -4.94
C SER A 356 -4.71 -9.97 -3.64
N VAL A 357 -5.64 -9.00 -3.69
CA VAL A 357 -6.47 -8.61 -2.53
C VAL A 357 -7.46 -9.71 -2.15
N ILE A 358 -8.15 -10.32 -3.12
CA ILE A 358 -9.12 -11.42 -2.88
C ILE A 358 -8.45 -12.70 -2.37
N ARG A 359 -7.14 -12.86 -2.62
CA ARG A 359 -6.33 -13.99 -2.15
C ARG A 359 -5.78 -13.81 -0.73
N GLY A 360 -5.74 -12.57 -0.24
CA GLY A 360 -5.28 -12.18 1.10
C GLY A 360 -6.17 -12.72 2.21
#